data_AF-A0A525VLD9-F1
#
_entry.id   AF-A0A525VLD9-F1
#
_cell.length_a   1.000
_cell.length_b   1.000
_cell.length_c   1.000
_cell.angle_alpha   90.00
_cell.angle_beta   90.00
_cell.angle_gamma   90.00
#
_symmetry.space_group_name_H-M   'P 1'
#
loop_
_entity.id
_entity.type
_entity.pdbx_description
1 polymer ?
#
loop_
_entity_poly.entity_id
_entity_poly.type
_entity_poly.pdbx_seq_one_letter_code
_entity_poly.pdbx_strand_id
1 'polypeptide(L)'
;MKLDVLRRYRAQLEEVVRMDLFRLRQELQDAEARTRLLEEHMKHTADAYLAKTGRGVVLEEFLVRQSMLTAEVSNLSAAMQMERHLREAGDQKQDELREAMQDRRTLDRLAERIRQQQRRVQGRVEQLEMDEAAHRRSAM
;
A
#
# COMPACT_ATOMS: atom_id res chain seq x y z
N MET A 1 -19.50 -16.11 17.00
CA MET A 1 -19.95 -14.71 17.19
C MET A 1 -18.80 -13.74 17.46
N LYS A 2 -18.13 -13.70 18.64
CA LYS A 2 -17.08 -12.69 18.89
C LYS A 2 -15.90 -12.75 17.91
N LEU A 3 -15.46 -13.95 17.54
CA LEU A 3 -14.37 -14.15 16.58
C LEU A 3 -14.75 -13.74 15.14
N ASP A 4 -15.96 -14.03 14.71
CA ASP A 4 -16.40 -13.71 13.35
C ASP A 4 -16.52 -12.20 13.13
N VAL A 5 -16.93 -11.46 14.16
CA VAL A 5 -16.95 -9.99 14.16
C VAL A 5 -15.53 -9.44 14.05
N LEU A 6 -14.58 -9.96 14.84
CA LEU A 6 -13.17 -9.55 14.76
C LEU A 6 -12.55 -9.85 13.38
N ARG A 7 -12.88 -11.00 12.78
CA ARG A 7 -12.41 -11.36 11.43
C ARG A 7 -12.94 -10.41 10.36
N ARG A 8 -14.24 -10.07 10.42
CA ARG A 8 -14.85 -9.10 9.49
C ARG A 8 -14.23 -7.72 9.65
N TYR A 9 -14.05 -7.26 10.88
CA TYR A 9 -13.40 -5.99 11.16
C TYR A 9 -11.95 -5.94 10.62
N ARG A 10 -11.15 -7.00 10.84
CA ARG A 10 -9.79 -7.07 10.30
C ARG A 10 -9.75 -7.15 8.77
N ALA A 11 -10.71 -7.83 8.15
CA ALA A 11 -10.83 -7.84 6.69
C ALA A 11 -11.18 -6.45 6.12
N GLN A 12 -12.02 -5.68 6.82
CA GLN A 12 -12.31 -4.30 6.44
C GLN A 12 -11.08 -3.40 6.57
N LEU A 13 -10.31 -3.53 7.65
CA LEU A 13 -9.05 -2.79 7.81
C LEU A 13 -8.03 -3.12 6.71
N GLU A 14 -7.86 -4.40 6.37
CA GLU A 14 -6.99 -4.82 5.26
C GLU A 14 -7.40 -4.15 3.95
N GLU A 15 -8.71 -4.06 3.68
CA GLU A 15 -9.21 -3.43 2.46
C GLU A 15 -8.96 -1.92 2.44
N VAL A 16 -9.17 -1.23 3.57
CA VAL A 16 -8.86 0.21 3.69
C VAL A 16 -7.37 0.46 3.44
N VAL A 17 -6.48 -0.30 4.09
CA VAL A 17 -5.03 -0.14 3.91
C VAL A 17 -4.61 -0.44 2.46
N ARG A 18 -5.25 -1.43 1.81
CA ARG A 18 -5.01 -1.73 0.39
C ARG A 18 -5.42 -0.57 -0.52
N MET A 19 -6.58 0.05 -0.26
CA MET A 19 -7.04 1.22 -1.00
C MET A 19 -6.11 2.42 -0.81
N ASP A 20 -5.68 2.69 0.42
CA ASP A 20 -4.72 3.76 0.74
C ASP A 20 -3.39 3.53 0.02
N LEU A 21 -2.87 2.30 0.03
CA LEU A 21 -1.64 1.95 -0.68
C LEU A 21 -1.78 2.12 -2.20
N PHE A 22 -2.93 1.77 -2.77
CA PHE A 22 -3.20 2.00 -4.19
C PHE A 22 -3.18 3.49 -4.53
N ARG A 23 -3.83 4.32 -3.72
CA ARG A 23 -3.83 5.77 -3.88
C ARG A 23 -2.43 6.36 -3.79
N LEU A 24 -1.64 5.96 -2.78
CA LEU A 24 -0.25 6.41 -2.63
C LEU A 24 0.62 6.03 -3.82
N ARG A 25 0.42 4.84 -4.41
CA ARG A 25 1.14 4.43 -5.62
C ARG A 25 0.79 5.29 -6.82
N GLN A 26 -0.48 5.67 -6.95
CA GLN A 26 -0.91 6.59 -8.01
C GLN A 26 -0.29 7.98 -7.80
N GLU A 27 -0.36 8.52 -6.58
CA GLU A 27 0.23 9.82 -6.25
C GLU A 27 1.76 9.80 -6.46
N LEU A 28 2.43 8.70 -6.13
CA LEU A 28 3.86 8.52 -6.39
C LEU A 28 4.16 8.49 -7.90
N GLN A 29 3.36 7.78 -8.70
CA GLN A 29 3.53 7.74 -10.14
C GLN A 29 3.37 9.13 -10.77
N ASP A 30 2.38 9.90 -10.31
CA ASP A 30 2.16 11.27 -10.77
C ASP A 30 3.32 12.19 -10.36
N ALA A 31 3.86 12.02 -9.14
CA ALA A 31 5.03 12.76 -8.66
C ALA A 31 6.28 12.43 -9.47
N GLU A 32 6.56 11.14 -9.75
CA GLU A 32 7.68 10.70 -10.59
C GLU A 32 7.58 11.26 -12.01
N ALA A 33 6.38 11.25 -12.60
CA ALA A 33 6.15 11.85 -13.91
C ALA A 33 6.42 13.36 -13.90
N ARG A 34 5.99 14.07 -12.85
CA ARG A 34 6.28 15.49 -12.68
C ARG A 34 7.76 15.79 -12.52
N THR A 35 8.50 14.99 -11.73
CA THR A 35 9.95 15.13 -11.57
C THR A 35 10.65 15.00 -12.94
N ARG A 36 10.32 13.96 -13.71
CA ARG A 36 10.89 13.74 -15.06
C ARG A 36 10.61 14.90 -16.01
N LEU A 37 9.38 15.41 -16.02
CA LEU A 37 9.03 16.57 -16.84
C LEU A 37 9.84 17.83 -16.47
N LEU A 38 10.06 18.06 -15.17
CA LEU A 38 10.89 19.18 -14.71
C LEU A 38 12.36 19.00 -15.11
N GLU A 39 12.90 17.79 -14.99
CA GLU A 39 14.28 17.48 -15.41
C GLU A 39 14.47 17.67 -16.92
N GLU A 40 13.54 17.17 -17.74
CA GLU A 40 13.55 17.35 -19.19
C GLU A 40 13.43 18.82 -19.57
N HIS A 41 12.54 19.56 -18.91
CA HIS A 41 12.38 20.99 -19.14
C HIS A 41 13.67 21.76 -18.80
N MET A 42 14.27 21.51 -17.64
CA MET A 42 15.52 22.13 -17.21
C MET A 42 16.67 21.82 -18.17
N LYS A 43 16.76 20.59 -18.66
CA LYS A 43 17.76 20.21 -19.67
C LYS A 43 17.56 20.98 -20.96
N HIS A 44 16.32 21.05 -21.45
CA HIS A 44 16.02 21.77 -22.68
C HIS A 44 16.30 23.28 -22.58
N THR A 45 15.93 23.91 -21.46
CA THR A 45 16.20 25.34 -21.23
C THR A 45 17.70 25.62 -21.05
N ALA A 46 18.45 24.70 -20.42
CA ALA A 46 19.90 24.78 -20.32
C ALA A 46 20.57 24.66 -21.70
N ASP A 47 20.19 23.68 -22.52
CA ASP A 47 20.75 23.47 -23.86
C ASP A 47 20.46 24.67 -24.78
N ALA A 48 19.24 25.22 -24.73
CA ALA A 48 18.86 26.40 -25.48
C ALA A 48 19.67 27.64 -25.06
N TYR A 49 19.91 27.80 -23.76
CA TYR A 49 20.71 28.91 -23.25
C TYR A 49 22.19 28.77 -23.64
N LEU A 50 22.78 27.57 -23.54
CA LEU A 50 24.15 27.29 -23.96
C LEU A 50 24.36 27.57 -25.46
N ALA A 51 23.38 27.24 -26.31
CA ALA A 51 23.43 27.57 -27.73
C ALA A 51 23.42 29.10 -27.99
N LYS A 52 22.78 29.87 -27.11
CA LYS A 52 22.71 31.34 -27.19
C LYS A 52 23.99 32.00 -26.68
N THR A 53 24.61 31.48 -25.62
CA THR A 53 25.82 32.07 -25.01
C THR A 53 27.02 32.09 -25.93
N GLY A 54 27.11 31.17 -26.89
CA GLY A 54 28.15 31.16 -27.92
C GLY A 54 28.20 32.43 -28.80
N ARG A 55 27.17 33.29 -28.76
CA ARG A 55 27.11 34.56 -29.51
C ARG A 55 27.27 35.80 -28.62
N GLY A 56 27.53 35.62 -27.32
CA GLY A 56 27.46 36.68 -26.31
C GLY A 56 26.03 36.92 -25.82
N VAL A 57 25.88 37.24 -24.54
CA VAL A 57 24.59 37.48 -23.87
C VAL A 57 24.67 38.81 -23.13
N VAL A 58 23.59 39.59 -23.18
CA VAL A 58 23.50 40.85 -22.45
C VAL A 58 23.30 40.56 -20.95
N LEU A 59 23.86 41.41 -20.08
CA LEU A 59 23.80 41.23 -18.63
C LEU A 59 22.36 41.04 -18.09
N GLU A 60 21.40 41.80 -18.62
CA GLU A 60 19.98 41.69 -18.22
C GLU A 60 19.42 40.29 -18.52
N GLU A 61 19.70 39.74 -19.70
CA GLU A 61 19.28 38.40 -20.07
C GLU A 61 19.94 37.32 -19.20
N PHE A 62 21.21 37.53 -18.82
CA PHE A 62 21.92 36.64 -17.89
C PHE A 62 21.25 36.63 -16.50
N LEU A 63 20.94 37.80 -15.94
CA LEU A 63 20.27 37.90 -14.63
C LEU A 63 18.88 37.27 -14.65
N VAL A 64 18.13 37.47 -15.73
CA VAL A 64 16.83 36.84 -15.96
C VAL A 64 16.96 35.31 -16.07
N ARG A 65 17.98 34.79 -16.75
CA ARG A 65 18.22 33.32 -16.77
C ARG A 65 18.63 32.79 -15.40
N GLN A 66 19.44 33.52 -14.64
CA GLN A 66 19.88 33.11 -13.31
C GLN A 66 18.69 32.96 -12.33
N SER A 67 17.75 33.90 -12.36
CA SER A 67 16.55 33.82 -11.52
C SER A 67 15.65 32.65 -11.92
N MET A 68 15.44 32.44 -13.23
CA MET A 68 14.71 31.28 -13.75
C MET A 68 15.35 29.96 -13.33
N LEU A 69 16.68 29.83 -13.45
CA LEU A 69 17.40 28.61 -13.04
C LEU A 69 17.22 28.33 -11.54
N THR A 70 17.27 29.37 -10.71
CA THR A 70 17.08 29.23 -9.27
C THR A 70 15.67 28.74 -8.95
N ALA A 71 14.66 29.28 -9.63
CA ALA A 71 13.28 28.81 -9.50
C ALA A 71 13.10 27.37 -10.00
N GLU A 72 13.68 27.03 -11.15
CA GLU A 72 13.67 25.66 -11.70
C GLU A 72 14.29 24.65 -10.72
N VAL A 73 15.49 24.93 -10.20
CA VAL A 73 16.17 24.09 -9.19
C VAL A 73 15.34 23.94 -7.92
N SER A 74 14.75 25.03 -7.43
CA SER A 74 13.87 24.99 -6.26
C SER A 74 12.64 24.10 -6.50
N ASN A 75 12.01 24.22 -7.68
CA ASN A 75 10.84 23.43 -8.04
C ASN A 75 11.19 21.94 -8.19
N LEU A 76 12.32 21.61 -8.82
CA LEU A 76 12.79 20.24 -8.94
C LEU A 76 13.11 19.64 -7.56
N SER A 77 13.80 20.39 -6.70
CA SER A 77 14.10 19.94 -5.35
C SER A 77 12.84 19.64 -4.55
N ALA A 78 11.83 20.51 -4.62
CA ALA A 78 10.54 20.29 -3.97
C ALA A 78 9.81 19.05 -4.53
N ALA A 79 9.85 18.83 -5.85
CA ALA A 79 9.26 17.65 -6.47
C ALA A 79 9.96 16.35 -6.02
N MET A 80 11.29 16.34 -5.98
CA MET A 80 12.07 15.19 -5.50
C MET A 80 11.83 14.90 -4.01
N GLN A 81 11.66 15.93 -3.18
CA GLN A 81 11.31 15.77 -1.76
C GLN A 81 9.92 15.15 -1.60
N MET A 82 8.94 15.60 -2.39
CA MET A 82 7.60 15.02 -2.41
C MET A 82 7.63 13.56 -2.85
N GLU A 83 8.36 13.23 -3.93
CA GLU A 83 8.55 11.85 -4.39
C GLU A 83 9.15 10.96 -3.30
N ARG A 84 10.20 11.43 -2.61
CA ARG A 84 10.80 10.70 -1.49
C ARG A 84 9.78 10.48 -0.36
N HIS A 85 9.04 11.52 0.01
CA HIS A 85 8.03 11.42 1.07
C HIS A 85 6.92 10.41 0.72
N LEU A 86 6.46 10.41 -0.53
CA LEU A 86 5.46 9.45 -1.02
C LEU A 86 6.00 8.01 -1.03
N ARG A 87 7.28 7.81 -1.36
CA ARG A 87 7.93 6.49 -1.26
C ARG A 87 7.97 6.00 0.19
N GLU A 88 8.44 6.84 1.12
CA GLU A 88 8.50 6.51 2.54
C GLU A 88 7.10 6.18 3.11
N ALA A 89 6.09 6.98 2.77
CA ALA A 89 4.70 6.72 3.15
C ALA A 89 4.17 5.42 2.53
N GLY A 90 4.52 5.13 1.27
CA GLY A 90 4.18 3.89 0.58
C GLY A 90 4.81 2.66 1.23
N ASP A 91 6.07 2.73 1.63
CA ASP A 91 6.77 1.66 2.34
C ASP A 91 6.12 1.39 3.70
N GLN A 92 5.83 2.44 4.46
CA GLN A 92 5.13 2.33 5.75
C GLN A 92 3.75 1.69 5.59
N LYS A 93 2.97 2.12 4.59
CA LYS A 93 1.65 1.53 4.31
C LYS A 93 1.72 0.09 3.83
N GLN A 94 2.78 -0.28 3.12
CA GLN A 94 3.01 -1.66 2.72
C GLN A 94 3.30 -2.55 3.94
N ASP A 95 4.01 -2.05 4.94
CA ASP A 95 4.24 -2.76 6.20
C ASP A 95 2.94 -2.89 7.01
N GLU A 96 2.15 -1.83 7.12
CA GLU A 96 0.80 -1.89 7.73
C GLU A 96 -0.08 -2.97 7.06
N LEU A 97 -0.03 -3.08 5.73
CA LEU A 97 -0.78 -4.10 5.00
C LEU A 97 -0.31 -5.51 5.34
N ARG A 98 1.01 -5.72 5.44
CA ARG A 98 1.58 -7.02 5.82
C ARG A 98 1.13 -7.44 7.22
N GLU A 99 1.14 -6.51 8.17
CA GLU A 99 0.65 -6.74 9.54
C GLU A 99 -0.84 -7.09 9.53
N ALA A 100 -1.68 -6.31 8.84
CA ALA A 100 -3.12 -6.57 8.74
C ALA A 100 -3.42 -7.96 8.12
N MET A 101 -2.68 -8.35 7.09
CA MET A 101 -2.78 -9.67 6.47
C MET A 101 -2.36 -10.79 7.42
N GLN A 102 -1.30 -10.58 8.21
CA GLN A 102 -0.83 -11.55 9.21
C GLN A 102 -1.83 -11.73 10.36
N ASP A 103 -2.41 -10.64 10.84
CA ASP A 103 -3.49 -10.66 11.84
C ASP A 103 -4.69 -11.46 11.33
N ARG A 104 -5.14 -11.18 10.10
CA ARG A 104 -6.25 -11.93 9.49
C ARG A 104 -5.95 -13.42 9.38
N ARG A 105 -4.77 -13.79 8.87
CA ARG A 105 -4.33 -15.20 8.76
C ARG A 105 -4.35 -15.90 10.12
N THR A 106 -3.95 -15.20 11.17
CA THR A 106 -3.96 -15.75 12.54
C THR A 106 -5.38 -16.01 13.02
N LEU A 107 -6.30 -15.08 12.80
CA LEU A 107 -7.71 -15.24 13.16
C LEU A 107 -8.40 -16.34 12.34
N ASP A 108 -8.05 -16.47 11.06
CA ASP A 108 -8.58 -17.52 10.19
C ASP A 108 -8.15 -18.91 10.65
N ARG A 109 -6.88 -19.09 11.03
CA ARG A 109 -6.36 -20.33 11.62
C ARG A 109 -7.05 -20.67 12.93
N LEU A 110 -7.28 -19.68 13.80
CA LEU A 110 -8.01 -19.87 15.05
C LEU A 110 -9.45 -20.32 14.79
N ALA A 111 -10.15 -19.68 13.85
CA ALA A 111 -11.50 -20.04 13.49
C ALA A 111 -11.59 -21.47 12.96
N GLU A 112 -10.65 -21.87 12.11
CA GLU A 112 -10.59 -23.23 11.57
C GLU A 112 -10.36 -24.27 12.67
N ARG A 113 -9.43 -24.01 13.60
CA ARG A 113 -9.21 -24.89 14.76
C ARG A 113 -10.46 -25.07 15.62
N ILE A 114 -11.21 -23.99 15.86
CA ILE A 114 -12.46 -24.05 16.61
C ILE A 114 -13.51 -24.89 15.87
N ARG A 115 -13.67 -24.71 14.56
CA ARG A 115 -14.59 -25.50 13.74
C ARG A 115 -14.23 -26.98 13.76
N GLN A 116 -12.95 -27.31 13.64
CA GLN A 116 -12.48 -28.70 13.72
C GLN A 116 -12.78 -29.33 15.07
N GLN A 117 -12.57 -28.59 16.17
CA GLN A 117 -12.92 -29.06 17.51
C GLN A 117 -14.42 -29.29 17.67
N GLN A 118 -15.25 -28.37 17.18
CA GLN A 118 -16.71 -28.51 17.21
C GLN A 118 -17.19 -29.74 16.42
N ARG A 119 -16.66 -29.95 15.21
CA ARG A 119 -16.96 -31.14 14.40
C ARG A 119 -16.57 -32.44 15.10
N ARG A 120 -15.42 -32.48 15.78
CA ARG A 120 -14.98 -33.65 16.56
C ARG A 120 -15.91 -33.93 17.74
N VAL A 121 -16.38 -32.89 18.43
CA VAL A 121 -17.33 -33.05 19.55
C VAL A 121 -18.68 -33.53 19.02
N GLN A 122 -19.19 -32.92 17.96
CA GLN A 122 -20.45 -33.34 17.31
C GLN A 122 -20.39 -34.79 16.83
N GLY A 123 -19.34 -35.19 16.11
CA GLY A 123 -19.18 -36.57 15.66
C GLY A 123 -19.10 -37.59 16.81
N ARG A 124 -18.53 -37.21 17.97
CA ARG A 124 -18.55 -38.06 19.17
C ARG A 124 -19.95 -38.20 19.76
N VAL A 125 -20.72 -37.12 19.80
CA VAL A 125 -22.11 -37.15 20.28
C VAL A 125 -22.97 -38.01 19.37
N GLU A 126 -22.89 -37.80 18.06
CA GLU A 126 -23.60 -38.60 17.05
C GLU A 126 -23.24 -40.09 17.15
N GLN A 127 -21.95 -40.41 17.38
CA GLN A 127 -21.52 -41.79 17.56
C GLN A 127 -22.11 -42.43 18.83
N LEU A 128 -22.10 -41.71 19.96
CA LEU A 128 -22.71 -42.18 21.20
C LEU A 128 -24.22 -42.41 21.05
N GLU A 129 -24.93 -41.51 20.37
CA GLU A 129 -26.36 -41.65 20.08
C GLU A 129 -26.66 -42.88 19.20
N MET A 130 -25.82 -43.14 18.20
CA MET A 130 -25.94 -44.36 17.37
C MET A 130 -25.67 -45.64 18.18
N ASP A 131 -24.63 -45.63 19.01
CA ASP A 131 -24.27 -46.77 19.86
C ASP A 131 -25.40 -47.09 20.86
N GLU A 132 -25.99 -46.08 21.49
CA GLU A 132 -27.16 -46.23 22.37
C GLU A 132 -28.39 -46.77 21.62
N ALA A 133 -28.67 -46.25 20.43
CA ALA A 133 -29.80 -46.71 19.61
C ALA A 133 -29.62 -48.18 19.20
N ALA A 134 -28.39 -48.60 18.87
CA ALA A 134 -28.07 -49.99 18.57
C ALA A 134 -28.27 -50.89 19.79
N HIS A 135 -27.80 -50.48 20.97
CA HIS A 135 -27.97 -51.23 22.22
C HIS A 135 -29.45 -51.44 22.58
N ARG A 136 -30.29 -50.41 22.41
CA ARG A 136 -31.73 -50.52 22.67
C ARG A 136 -32.44 -51.48 21.71
N ARG A 137 -31.96 -51.60 20.46
CA ARG A 137 -32.51 -52.56 19.48
C ARG A 137 -32.05 -53.98 19.72
N SER A 138 -30.86 -54.20 20.26
CA SER A 138 -30.36 -55.54 20.60
C SER A 138 -30.89 -56.10 21.92
N ALA A 139 -31.43 -55.23 22.78
CA ALA A 139 -32.02 -55.61 24.07
C ALA A 139 -33.54 -55.87 24.02
N MET A 140 -34.18 -55.64 22.87
CA MET A 140 -35.53 -56.12 22.54
C MET A 140 -35.44 -57.41 21.72
#